data_AF-W5T5M7-F1
#
_entry.id   AF-W5T5M7-F1
#
_cell.length_a   1.000
_cell.length_b   1.000
_cell.length_c   1.000
_cell.angle_alpha   90.00
_cell.angle_beta   90.00
_cell.angle_gamma   90.00
#
_symmetry.space_group_name_H-M   'P 1'
#
loop_
_entity.id
_entity.type
_entity.pdbx_description
1 polymer ?
#
loop_
_entity_poly.entity_id
_entity_poly.type
_entity_poly.pdbx_seq_one_letter_code
_entity_poly.pdbx_strand_id
1 'polypeptide(L)'
;MILKRRYLVVKMRHHNLLLLLLLLVISCNLKSKEDSLLKDNLSGGSLLGKSSPRRSSFSSSSYGSSSSYGRSSFSSSSYGRDSFSNSSYGRSSSGGSLIGKGQFKKPALGARVGEDLAKSKKRNVRSTSEVDVGVDAEENVEVKLDKLLGTFKLQSDEIKEGIKYIQSVLTNYSIGKKSGFKTYTNDEFYSILVDLGELRLKEIIEFHLKSLKLQKEVGTAIDKIAIAEVRQSFKGEFDDFSEQYKFYLKDAFQSYEPNKISSMISLKNDSMKEWADNFDYLGLKALKLIEIEAQNKELSEEELKVIEFVRSVVTNPDIGSTEGYKTHSNVRFYSILGTLGPFRVKEMIEKLKVRFRELVDVRGVIKGINLKPARDELELACNNYEAIFKLSIKRAFNQYPVEYIHDDVIHGNWHMGKVLMIQKRATRFMEYENLYAGLSDDDQKAVEYLQNALTDPGIGRDKGYKTYSDVGFYEMLGKLGSSRLRKIIENMQVVFEMQEKALRAVESVKKEQLKEELKHKFLSEKQFYLIQLKEFFNSSAADQVYKAATKNDSSNRFIAIKNNALGI
;
A
#
# COMPACT_ATOMS: atom_id res chain seq x y z
N MET A 1 -25.94 -25.66 17.22
CA MET A 1 -24.85 -26.59 17.62
C MET A 1 -23.94 -27.07 16.47
N ILE A 2 -24.29 -26.88 15.19
CA ILE A 2 -23.48 -27.34 14.03
C ILE A 2 -22.37 -26.35 13.61
N LEU A 3 -22.51 -25.04 13.86
CA LEU A 3 -21.47 -24.04 13.56
C LEU A 3 -20.22 -24.15 14.47
N LYS A 4 -20.40 -24.53 15.74
CA LYS A 4 -19.29 -24.68 16.71
C LYS A 4 -18.31 -25.81 16.35
N ARG A 5 -18.78 -26.89 15.70
CA ARG A 5 -17.92 -28.02 15.30
C ARG A 5 -17.05 -27.74 14.06
N ARG A 6 -17.47 -26.86 13.14
CA ARG A 6 -16.66 -26.55 11.94
C ARG A 6 -15.52 -25.57 12.23
N TYR A 7 -15.70 -24.63 13.18
CA TYR A 7 -14.66 -23.68 13.56
C TYR A 7 -13.52 -24.33 14.38
N LEU A 8 -13.86 -25.28 15.27
CA LEU A 8 -12.88 -26.02 16.07
C LEU A 8 -12.06 -27.03 15.25
N VAL A 9 -12.64 -27.66 14.22
CA VAL A 9 -11.93 -28.61 13.34
C VAL A 9 -10.92 -27.91 12.41
N VAL A 10 -11.17 -26.66 12.00
CA VAL A 10 -10.21 -25.86 11.23
C VAL A 10 -9.04 -25.39 12.10
N LYS A 11 -9.30 -24.95 13.35
CA LYS A 11 -8.25 -24.47 14.26
C LYS A 11 -7.34 -25.58 14.81
N MET A 12 -7.88 -26.77 15.12
CA MET A 12 -7.06 -27.93 15.53
C MET A 12 -6.15 -28.46 14.41
N ARG A 13 -6.59 -28.44 13.15
CA ARG A 13 -5.74 -28.83 12.01
C ARG A 13 -4.57 -27.85 11.80
N HIS A 14 -4.74 -26.57 12.09
CA HIS A 14 -3.69 -25.56 11.93
C HIS A 14 -2.64 -25.61 13.05
N HIS A 15 -3.03 -25.86 14.30
CA HIS A 15 -2.05 -26.03 15.39
C HIS A 15 -1.20 -27.29 15.21
N ASN A 16 -1.79 -28.41 14.76
CA ASN A 16 -1.02 -29.61 14.43
C ASN A 16 -0.09 -29.39 13.23
N LEU A 17 -0.48 -28.60 12.21
CA LEU A 17 0.38 -28.26 11.08
C LEU A 17 1.54 -27.33 11.49
N LEU A 18 1.28 -26.36 12.38
CA LEU A 18 2.30 -25.47 12.94
C LEU A 18 3.30 -26.24 13.80
N LEU A 19 2.84 -27.22 14.60
CA LEU A 19 3.71 -28.08 15.40
C LEU A 19 4.60 -28.97 14.51
N LEU A 20 4.05 -29.49 13.41
CA LEU A 20 4.81 -30.31 12.44
C LEU A 20 5.85 -29.48 11.66
N LEU A 21 5.52 -28.22 11.32
CA LEU A 21 6.45 -27.28 10.69
C LEU A 21 7.55 -26.82 11.68
N LEU A 22 7.23 -26.61 12.95
CA LEU A 22 8.22 -26.30 14.00
C LEU A 22 9.18 -27.47 14.22
N LEU A 23 8.68 -28.71 14.24
CA LEU A 23 9.52 -29.91 14.35
C LEU A 23 10.42 -30.09 13.11
N LEU A 24 9.93 -29.78 11.90
CA LEU A 24 10.73 -29.77 10.66
C LEU A 24 11.84 -28.71 10.68
N VAL A 25 11.56 -27.51 11.19
CA VAL A 25 12.57 -26.44 11.31
C VAL A 25 13.64 -26.80 12.35
N ILE A 26 13.25 -27.46 13.45
CA ILE A 26 14.20 -27.94 14.46
C ILE A 26 15.07 -29.08 13.90
N SER A 27 14.50 -30.03 13.14
CA SER A 27 15.29 -31.09 12.47
C SER A 27 16.22 -30.55 11.38
N CYS A 28 15.83 -29.50 10.64
CA CYS A 28 16.71 -28.87 9.65
C CYS A 28 17.86 -28.08 10.29
N ASN A 29 17.64 -27.44 11.45
CA ASN A 29 18.69 -26.71 12.17
C ASN A 29 19.70 -27.63 12.88
N LEU A 30 19.28 -28.83 13.30
CA LEU A 30 20.21 -29.83 13.85
C LEU A 30 21.16 -30.38 12.78
N LYS A 31 20.66 -30.64 11.57
CA LYS A 31 21.48 -31.16 10.46
C LYS A 31 22.49 -30.15 9.92
N SER A 32 22.13 -28.85 9.89
CA SER A 32 23.04 -27.78 9.47
C SER A 32 24.21 -27.53 10.44
N LYS A 33 24.04 -27.85 11.73
CA LYS A 33 25.08 -27.66 12.76
C LYS A 33 26.12 -28.79 12.76
N GLU A 34 25.73 -30.01 12.40
CA GLU A 34 26.66 -31.11 12.17
C GLU A 34 27.54 -30.85 10.93
N ASP A 35 26.96 -30.31 9.85
CA ASP A 35 27.69 -30.00 8.61
C ASP A 35 28.67 -28.80 8.75
N SER A 36 28.41 -27.87 9.67
CA SER A 36 29.33 -26.75 9.94
C SER A 36 30.52 -27.16 10.79
N LEU A 37 30.34 -28.08 11.75
CA LEU A 37 31.43 -28.57 12.61
C LEU A 37 32.42 -29.47 11.86
N LEU A 38 32.02 -30.06 10.73
CA LEU A 38 32.90 -30.85 9.86
C LEU A 38 33.74 -29.99 8.88
N LYS A 39 33.32 -28.75 8.60
CA LYS A 39 34.02 -27.86 7.64
C LYS A 39 35.14 -27.02 8.26
N ASP A 40 35.06 -26.70 9.54
CA ASP A 40 36.01 -25.80 10.19
C ASP A 40 37.37 -26.45 10.54
N ASN A 41 37.51 -27.76 10.34
CA ASN A 41 38.76 -28.49 10.59
C ASN A 41 39.67 -28.65 9.35
N LEU A 42 39.36 -28.04 8.21
CA LEU A 42 40.14 -28.19 6.98
C LEU A 42 40.32 -26.88 6.20
N SER A 43 41.02 -25.87 6.75
CA SER A 43 41.86 -25.01 5.92
C SER A 43 42.85 -24.17 6.74
N GLY A 44 44.13 -24.51 6.69
CA GLY A 44 45.21 -23.66 7.17
C GLY A 44 46.56 -24.18 6.66
N GLY A 45 47.15 -23.53 5.65
CA GLY A 45 48.48 -23.88 5.16
C GLY A 45 48.97 -23.14 3.90
N SER A 46 49.64 -22.00 4.11
CA SER A 46 50.95 -21.56 3.54
C SER A 46 51.30 -21.50 2.02
N LEU A 47 51.79 -20.30 1.66
CA LEU A 47 53.07 -19.96 0.98
C LEU A 47 53.22 -19.79 -0.56
N LEU A 48 53.75 -18.59 -0.89
CA LEU A 48 54.78 -18.22 -1.91
C LEU A 48 54.50 -18.29 -3.42
N GLY A 49 54.86 -17.21 -4.13
CA GLY A 49 55.47 -17.31 -5.47
C GLY A 49 55.11 -16.23 -6.50
N LYS A 50 56.11 -15.47 -6.96
CA LYS A 50 56.09 -14.41 -7.99
C LYS A 50 55.78 -14.93 -9.41
N SER A 51 55.22 -14.06 -10.26
CA SER A 51 55.62 -13.72 -11.66
C SER A 51 54.44 -13.51 -12.64
N SER A 52 54.59 -12.53 -13.54
CA SER A 52 53.86 -12.35 -14.81
C SER A 52 54.83 -12.65 -15.97
N PRO A 53 54.45 -12.65 -17.27
CA PRO A 53 53.15 -12.73 -17.96
C PRO A 53 53.13 -13.74 -19.16
N ARG A 54 51.95 -14.10 -19.73
CA ARG A 54 51.78 -14.30 -21.20
C ARG A 54 50.32 -14.54 -21.67
N ARG A 55 50.14 -14.24 -22.96
CA ARG A 55 48.95 -14.02 -23.81
C ARG A 55 48.00 -15.21 -24.06
N SER A 56 46.83 -14.82 -24.60
CA SER A 56 45.91 -15.51 -25.54
C SER A 56 44.87 -16.43 -24.89
N SER A 57 43.60 -16.56 -25.33
CA SER A 57 42.74 -15.88 -26.31
C SER A 57 41.38 -16.62 -26.31
N PHE A 58 40.29 -15.93 -26.71
CA PHE A 58 38.94 -16.47 -27.02
C PHE A 58 38.12 -17.02 -25.83
N SER A 59 36.81 -16.84 -25.69
CA SER A 59 35.73 -16.36 -26.55
C SER A 59 34.57 -15.92 -25.65
N SER A 60 33.85 -14.86 -26.00
CA SER A 60 32.59 -14.50 -25.34
C SER A 60 31.47 -14.55 -26.38
N SER A 61 30.62 -15.56 -26.26
CA SER A 61 29.37 -15.73 -27.00
C SER A 61 28.33 -14.73 -26.49
N SER A 62 27.90 -13.85 -27.38
CA SER A 62 26.79 -12.90 -27.20
C SER A 62 25.45 -13.63 -27.37
N TYR A 63 24.65 -13.71 -26.31
CA TYR A 63 23.21 -13.95 -26.44
C TYR A 63 22.50 -12.61 -26.65
N GLY A 64 21.95 -12.44 -27.85
CA GLY A 64 21.16 -11.28 -28.25
C GLY A 64 19.81 -11.25 -27.55
N SER A 65 19.41 -10.06 -27.11
CA SER A 65 18.03 -9.73 -26.75
C SER A 65 17.37 -9.06 -27.95
N SER A 66 16.43 -9.77 -28.59
CA SER A 66 15.50 -9.19 -29.57
C SER A 66 14.20 -8.81 -28.85
N SER A 67 13.92 -7.52 -28.77
CA SER A 67 12.58 -7.01 -28.46
C SER A 67 11.93 -6.51 -29.76
N SER A 68 10.95 -7.26 -30.24
CA SER A 68 10.04 -6.83 -31.30
C SER A 68 8.69 -6.49 -30.68
N TYR A 69 8.28 -5.23 -30.81
CA TYR A 69 6.92 -4.79 -30.53
C TYR A 69 5.99 -5.27 -31.65
N GLY A 70 4.94 -6.01 -31.27
CA GLY A 70 3.84 -6.38 -32.15
C GLY A 70 2.51 -5.91 -31.57
N ARG A 71 1.93 -4.87 -32.16
CA ARG A 71 0.50 -4.54 -32.04
C ARG A 71 -0.32 -5.66 -32.68
N SER A 72 -1.33 -6.18 -31.99
CA SER A 72 -2.56 -6.63 -32.66
C SER A 72 -3.75 -6.60 -31.70
N SER A 73 -4.77 -5.88 -32.13
CA SER A 73 -6.18 -5.99 -31.75
C SER A 73 -6.73 -7.31 -32.29
N PHE A 74 -7.65 -7.99 -31.58
CA PHE A 74 -8.82 -8.68 -32.16
C PHE A 74 -9.82 -9.16 -31.10
N SER A 75 -11.08 -9.20 -31.54
CA SER A 75 -12.34 -9.42 -30.85
C SER A 75 -12.69 -10.90 -30.60
N SER A 76 -13.50 -11.12 -29.57
CA SER A 76 -14.55 -12.15 -29.36
C SER A 76 -14.62 -13.38 -30.29
N SER A 77 -14.63 -14.58 -29.70
CA SER A 77 -15.79 -15.50 -29.75
C SER A 77 -15.66 -16.69 -28.78
N SER A 78 -16.83 -17.23 -28.48
CA SER A 78 -17.29 -18.23 -27.50
C SER A 78 -16.84 -19.68 -27.69
N TYR A 79 -16.86 -20.45 -26.58
CA TYR A 79 -17.25 -21.87 -26.32
C TYR A 79 -16.41 -22.32 -25.08
N GLY A 80 -16.86 -22.92 -23.99
CA GLY A 80 -18.11 -23.47 -23.51
C GLY A 80 -17.79 -24.61 -22.52
N ARG A 81 -18.28 -24.50 -21.25
CA ARG A 81 -18.54 -25.58 -20.26
C ARG A 81 -17.35 -26.38 -19.67
N ASP A 82 -17.30 -26.85 -18.42
CA ASP A 82 -18.20 -26.97 -17.25
C ASP A 82 -17.27 -27.20 -16.01
N SER A 83 -17.42 -26.53 -14.86
CA SER A 83 -18.27 -26.82 -13.68
C SER A 83 -17.42 -27.13 -12.44
N PHE A 84 -17.56 -26.36 -11.35
CA PHE A 84 -17.80 -26.83 -9.96
C PHE A 84 -18.15 -25.65 -9.02
N SER A 85 -19.45 -25.59 -8.72
CA SER A 85 -20.21 -24.96 -7.61
C SER A 85 -19.58 -23.88 -6.72
N ASN A 86 -20.08 -22.64 -6.88
CA ASN A 86 -20.21 -21.61 -5.84
C ASN A 86 -21.63 -21.65 -5.25
N SER A 87 -21.77 -21.52 -3.92
CA SER A 87 -23.04 -21.10 -3.29
C SER A 87 -22.93 -19.66 -2.83
N SER A 88 -23.66 -18.77 -3.49
CA SER A 88 -23.90 -17.38 -3.08
C SER A 88 -25.28 -17.28 -2.43
N TYR A 89 -25.42 -16.47 -1.38
CA TYR A 89 -26.73 -15.96 -0.97
C TYR A 89 -26.75 -14.46 -1.26
N GLY A 90 -27.61 -14.12 -2.22
CA GLY A 90 -27.80 -12.80 -2.77
C GLY A 90 -28.58 -11.85 -1.86
N ARG A 91 -28.32 -10.58 -2.11
CA ARG A 91 -29.01 -9.39 -1.63
C ARG A 91 -30.10 -9.07 -2.65
N SER A 92 -31.37 -9.06 -2.25
CA SER A 92 -32.47 -8.54 -3.06
C SER A 92 -32.88 -7.15 -2.58
N SER A 93 -32.86 -6.22 -3.53
CA SER A 93 -33.53 -4.93 -3.53
C SER A 93 -34.99 -5.14 -3.97
N SER A 94 -35.93 -4.41 -3.38
CA SER A 94 -37.27 -4.21 -3.96
C SER A 94 -37.79 -2.83 -3.57
N GLY A 95 -38.18 -2.06 -4.59
CA GLY A 95 -38.83 -0.76 -4.50
C GLY A 95 -40.26 -0.82 -3.96
N GLY A 96 -40.78 0.35 -3.62
CA GLY A 96 -41.97 0.53 -2.78
C GLY A 96 -43.34 0.48 -3.47
N SER A 97 -44.38 0.50 -2.63
CA SER A 97 -45.59 1.33 -2.78
C SER A 97 -46.54 1.17 -1.56
N LEU A 98 -46.76 2.30 -0.87
CA LEU A 98 -47.99 2.87 -0.28
C LEU A 98 -48.80 2.21 0.88
N ILE A 99 -49.15 3.11 1.83
CA ILE A 99 -50.25 3.15 2.84
C ILE A 99 -50.04 2.32 4.14
N GLY A 100 -50.10 2.85 5.37
CA GLY A 100 -50.46 4.18 5.85
C GLY A 100 -50.20 4.37 7.37
N LYS A 101 -49.93 5.64 7.70
CA LYS A 101 -50.09 6.42 8.96
C LYS A 101 -50.10 5.71 10.33
N GLY A 102 -49.21 6.19 11.20
CA GLY A 102 -49.34 6.14 12.66
C GLY A 102 -48.25 6.97 13.34
N GLN A 103 -48.49 8.27 13.49
CA GLN A 103 -47.61 9.24 14.16
C GLN A 103 -47.45 8.87 15.65
N PHE A 104 -46.25 8.97 16.21
CA PHE A 104 -46.08 9.50 17.58
C PHE A 104 -44.75 10.25 17.73
N LYS A 105 -44.89 11.54 18.00
CA LYS A 105 -43.85 12.52 18.32
C LYS A 105 -43.33 12.26 19.75
N LYS A 106 -42.04 12.51 19.97
CA LYS A 106 -41.46 12.81 21.30
C LYS A 106 -42.18 14.00 21.95
N PRO A 107 -42.14 14.13 23.28
CA PRO A 107 -41.24 15.19 23.78
C PRO A 107 -40.50 14.85 25.08
N ALA A 108 -39.46 15.66 25.30
CA ALA A 108 -38.66 15.81 26.50
C ALA A 108 -39.37 16.64 27.58
N LEU A 109 -39.01 16.44 28.84
CA LEU A 109 -39.12 17.37 29.97
C LEU A 109 -38.18 16.84 31.08
N GLY A 110 -37.32 17.60 31.77
CA GLY A 110 -37.28 19.06 31.94
C GLY A 110 -37.88 19.49 33.30
N ALA A 111 -37.15 19.21 34.39
CA ALA A 111 -37.07 19.90 35.69
C ALA A 111 -38.28 20.65 36.35
N ARG A 112 -38.47 20.31 37.64
CA ARG A 112 -38.65 21.17 38.85
C ARG A 112 -40.03 21.71 39.30
N VAL A 113 -40.32 21.34 40.57
CA VAL A 113 -40.84 22.14 41.72
C VAL A 113 -42.34 22.45 41.82
N GLY A 114 -42.90 22.21 43.02
CA GLY A 114 -44.01 23.00 43.58
C GLY A 114 -45.04 22.22 44.40
N GLU A 115 -44.97 22.33 45.73
CA GLU A 115 -45.98 21.96 46.73
C GLU A 115 -47.33 22.65 46.48
N ASP A 116 -48.46 22.02 46.83
CA ASP A 116 -49.38 22.59 47.82
C ASP A 116 -50.55 21.67 48.26
N LEU A 117 -51.07 22.05 49.42
CA LEU A 117 -51.83 21.30 50.42
C LEU A 117 -53.38 21.32 50.30
N ALA A 118 -53.98 20.22 50.75
CA ALA A 118 -55.04 20.11 51.78
C ALA A 118 -56.55 19.90 51.46
N LYS A 119 -57.14 19.17 52.43
CA LYS A 119 -58.54 19.04 52.95
C LYS A 119 -59.34 17.85 52.43
N SER A 120 -59.37 16.71 53.12
CA SER A 120 -60.01 16.37 54.41
C SER A 120 -61.55 16.25 54.38
N LYS A 121 -62.06 15.02 54.63
CA LYS A 121 -63.28 14.78 55.42
C LYS A 121 -63.31 13.35 55.97
N LYS A 122 -63.04 13.21 57.27
CA LYS A 122 -63.29 12.03 58.09
C LYS A 122 -64.80 11.88 58.37
N ARG A 123 -65.28 10.64 58.48
CA ARG A 123 -66.34 10.27 59.43
C ARG A 123 -65.99 8.93 60.09
N ASN A 124 -65.98 8.98 61.43
CA ASN A 124 -65.76 7.91 62.41
C ASN A 124 -67.05 7.11 62.64
N VAL A 125 -66.94 5.79 62.87
CA VAL A 125 -67.72 5.06 63.90
C VAL A 125 -66.91 3.88 64.48
N ARG A 126 -66.42 4.10 65.72
CA ARG A 126 -66.36 3.25 66.92
C ARG A 126 -66.00 1.74 66.87
N SER A 127 -64.78 1.47 67.33
CA SER A 127 -64.27 0.47 68.30
C SER A 127 -65.02 -0.84 68.61
N THR A 128 -64.33 -1.96 68.35
CA THR A 128 -64.18 -3.11 69.26
C THR A 128 -62.73 -3.60 69.22
N SER A 129 -62.23 -4.07 70.36
CA SER A 129 -60.85 -4.37 70.75
C SER A 129 -60.26 -5.66 70.15
N GLU A 130 -58.92 -5.68 70.07
CA GLU A 130 -57.99 -6.85 69.98
C GLU A 130 -58.07 -7.65 68.66
N VAL A 131 -56.99 -7.90 67.91
CA VAL A 131 -55.67 -8.41 68.28
C VAL A 131 -54.60 -7.88 67.31
N ASP A 132 -53.44 -7.58 67.89
CA ASP A 132 -52.15 -7.31 67.26
C ASP A 132 -51.73 -8.42 66.28
N VAL A 133 -51.60 -8.06 65.00
CA VAL A 133 -50.75 -8.78 64.04
C VAL A 133 -49.95 -7.71 63.32
N GLY A 134 -48.73 -7.47 63.82
CA GLY A 134 -47.71 -6.69 63.14
C GLY A 134 -47.53 -7.22 61.72
N VAL A 135 -48.05 -6.48 60.75
CA VAL A 135 -47.61 -6.60 59.37
C VAL A 135 -46.30 -5.85 59.30
N ASP A 136 -45.21 -6.57 59.55
CA ASP A 136 -43.86 -6.08 59.29
C ASP A 136 -43.83 -5.49 57.88
N ALA A 137 -43.58 -4.18 57.79
CA ALA A 137 -43.33 -3.56 56.50
C ALA A 137 -42.08 -4.23 55.92
N GLU A 138 -42.24 -5.02 54.86
CA GLU A 138 -41.14 -5.70 54.19
C GLU A 138 -40.00 -4.73 53.93
N GLU A 139 -38.85 -5.01 54.55
CA GLU A 139 -37.69 -4.15 54.44
C GLU A 139 -37.27 -4.01 52.96
N ASN A 140 -37.12 -2.75 52.51
CA ASN A 140 -36.77 -2.42 51.13
C ASN A 140 -35.44 -3.12 50.73
N VAL A 141 -35.41 -3.73 49.54
CA VAL A 141 -34.26 -4.47 49.00
C VAL A 141 -32.96 -3.66 49.01
N GLU A 142 -33.03 -2.34 48.80
CA GLU A 142 -31.84 -1.48 48.83
C GLU A 142 -31.27 -1.36 50.24
N VAL A 143 -32.12 -1.33 51.27
CA VAL A 143 -31.71 -1.36 52.69
C VAL A 143 -31.13 -2.73 53.06
N LYS A 144 -31.75 -3.82 52.59
CA LYS A 144 -31.22 -5.19 52.76
C LYS A 144 -29.84 -5.34 52.14
N LEU A 145 -29.64 -4.79 50.95
CA LEU A 145 -28.36 -4.81 50.23
C LEU A 145 -27.29 -4.01 50.99
N ASP A 146 -27.59 -2.78 51.43
CA ASP A 146 -26.64 -1.96 52.19
C ASP A 146 -26.21 -2.63 53.51
N LYS A 147 -27.14 -3.30 54.20
CA LYS A 147 -26.83 -4.12 55.40
C LYS A 147 -25.90 -5.28 55.07
N LEU A 148 -26.18 -6.04 54.02
CA LEU A 148 -25.34 -7.17 53.57
C LEU A 148 -23.91 -6.70 53.25
N LEU A 149 -23.79 -5.60 52.51
CA LEU A 149 -22.49 -5.00 52.19
C LEU A 149 -21.77 -4.47 53.43
N GLY A 150 -22.51 -3.97 54.42
CA GLY A 150 -21.96 -3.65 55.75
C GLY A 150 -21.39 -4.87 56.47
N THR A 151 -22.12 -5.98 56.49
CA THR A 151 -21.67 -7.24 57.09
C THR A 151 -20.39 -7.75 56.43
N PHE A 152 -20.31 -7.67 55.11
CA PHE A 152 -19.12 -8.09 54.34
C PHE A 152 -18.01 -7.04 54.27
N LYS A 153 -18.19 -5.88 54.91
CA LYS A 153 -17.23 -4.76 54.86
C LYS A 153 -16.91 -4.29 53.42
N LEU A 154 -17.90 -4.37 52.53
CA LEU A 154 -17.85 -4.02 51.11
C LEU A 154 -18.61 -2.71 50.83
N GLN A 155 -18.29 -1.65 51.57
CA GLN A 155 -19.09 -0.41 51.59
C GLN A 155 -18.50 0.77 50.81
N SER A 156 -17.41 0.60 50.04
CA SER A 156 -16.90 1.71 49.22
C SER A 156 -17.89 2.07 48.12
N ASP A 157 -17.93 3.36 47.74
CA ASP A 157 -18.83 3.84 46.69
C ASP A 157 -18.60 3.11 45.37
N GLU A 158 -17.34 2.83 45.01
CA GLU A 158 -16.98 2.05 43.82
C GLU A 158 -17.61 0.64 43.85
N ILE A 159 -17.56 -0.05 45.00
CA ILE A 159 -18.15 -1.39 45.14
C ILE A 159 -19.68 -1.31 44.99
N LYS A 160 -20.32 -0.33 45.62
CA LYS A 160 -21.77 -0.12 45.50
C LYS A 160 -22.18 0.15 44.05
N GLU A 161 -21.43 0.98 43.33
CA GLU A 161 -21.66 1.24 41.91
C GLU A 161 -21.48 -0.03 41.05
N GLY A 162 -20.43 -0.82 41.30
CA GLY A 162 -20.22 -2.08 40.60
C GLY A 162 -21.36 -3.08 40.81
N ILE A 163 -21.87 -3.20 42.04
CA ILE A 163 -23.03 -4.06 42.33
C ILE A 163 -24.28 -3.53 41.65
N LYS A 164 -24.54 -2.22 41.70
CA LYS A 164 -25.68 -1.59 41.02
C LYS A 164 -25.63 -1.83 39.51
N TYR A 165 -24.45 -1.79 38.91
CA TYR A 165 -24.27 -2.12 37.50
C TYR A 165 -24.63 -3.59 37.22
N ILE A 166 -24.08 -4.55 37.98
CA ILE A 166 -24.39 -5.97 37.81
C ILE A 166 -25.90 -6.20 37.98
N GLN A 167 -26.52 -5.62 39.01
CA GLN A 167 -27.96 -5.65 39.22
C GLN A 167 -28.72 -5.13 38.01
N SER A 168 -28.33 -3.97 37.47
CA SER A 168 -28.97 -3.38 36.29
C SER A 168 -28.88 -4.29 35.06
N VAL A 169 -27.81 -5.08 34.91
CA VAL A 169 -27.65 -6.03 33.80
C VAL A 169 -28.54 -7.25 34.00
N LEU A 170 -28.55 -7.83 35.20
CA LEU A 170 -29.26 -9.08 35.50
C LEU A 170 -30.79 -8.88 35.55
N THR A 171 -31.24 -7.71 36.00
CA THR A 171 -32.67 -7.35 36.10
C THR A 171 -33.25 -6.75 34.82
N ASN A 172 -32.40 -6.37 33.86
CA ASN A 172 -32.86 -5.82 32.60
C ASN A 172 -33.29 -6.94 31.62
N TYR A 173 -34.59 -6.97 31.33
CA TYR A 173 -35.21 -7.95 30.45
C TYR A 173 -34.74 -7.89 28.99
N SER A 174 -34.29 -6.74 28.51
CA SER A 174 -33.88 -6.57 27.10
C SER A 174 -32.54 -7.27 26.78
N ILE A 175 -31.64 -7.34 27.76
CA ILE A 175 -30.33 -7.99 27.63
C ILE A 175 -30.53 -9.50 27.63
N GLY A 176 -29.94 -10.22 26.66
CA GLY A 176 -30.03 -11.68 26.65
C GLY A 176 -31.37 -12.27 26.20
N LYS A 177 -32.40 -11.47 25.94
CA LYS A 177 -33.76 -11.95 25.61
C LYS A 177 -33.78 -12.95 24.46
N LYS A 178 -33.09 -12.62 23.36
CA LYS A 178 -33.02 -13.49 22.16
C LYS A 178 -32.26 -14.79 22.42
N SER A 179 -31.39 -14.81 23.43
CA SER A 179 -30.60 -15.96 23.85
C SER A 179 -31.27 -16.79 24.94
N GLY A 180 -32.46 -16.38 25.40
CA GLY A 180 -33.22 -17.08 26.45
C GLY A 180 -32.65 -16.91 27.85
N PHE A 181 -31.82 -15.90 28.11
CA PHE A 181 -31.24 -15.68 29.44
C PHE A 181 -32.30 -15.27 30.46
N LYS A 182 -32.23 -15.86 31.66
CA LYS A 182 -33.09 -15.47 32.79
C LYS A 182 -32.94 -13.97 33.08
N THR A 183 -34.06 -13.36 33.43
CA THR A 183 -34.11 -12.00 33.99
C THR A 183 -34.51 -12.14 35.44
N TYR A 184 -33.71 -11.57 36.34
CA TYR A 184 -33.88 -11.71 37.78
C TYR A 184 -34.72 -10.56 38.32
N THR A 185 -35.49 -10.82 39.37
CA THR A 185 -36.05 -9.78 40.23
C THR A 185 -34.98 -9.25 41.19
N ASN A 186 -35.25 -8.11 41.83
CA ASN A 186 -34.35 -7.56 42.85
C ASN A 186 -34.16 -8.50 44.05
N ASP A 187 -35.21 -9.22 44.45
CA ASP A 187 -35.15 -10.20 45.54
C ASP A 187 -34.35 -11.45 45.16
N GLU A 188 -34.51 -11.95 43.93
CA GLU A 188 -33.69 -13.06 43.41
C GLU A 188 -32.22 -12.65 43.32
N PHE A 189 -31.93 -11.44 42.85
CA PHE A 189 -30.58 -10.90 42.82
C PHE A 189 -29.97 -10.83 44.23
N TYR A 190 -30.70 -10.27 45.20
CA TYR A 190 -30.26 -10.23 46.59
C TYR A 190 -29.95 -11.62 47.16
N SER A 191 -30.84 -12.60 46.90
CA SER A 191 -30.66 -13.98 47.36
C SER A 191 -29.37 -14.61 46.80
N ILE A 192 -29.07 -14.36 45.52
CA ILE A 192 -27.81 -14.83 44.91
C ILE A 192 -26.58 -14.22 45.60
N LEU A 193 -26.63 -12.95 45.96
CA LEU A 193 -25.51 -12.30 46.67
C LEU A 193 -25.27 -12.92 48.05
N VAL A 194 -26.34 -13.29 48.76
CA VAL A 194 -26.26 -14.01 50.03
C VAL A 194 -25.60 -15.38 49.82
N ASP A 195 -26.03 -16.14 48.81
CA ASP A 195 -25.51 -17.48 48.51
C ASP A 195 -24.04 -17.47 48.04
N LEU A 196 -23.63 -16.41 47.33
CA LEU A 196 -22.23 -16.18 46.94
C LEU A 196 -21.35 -16.03 48.19
N GLY A 197 -21.82 -15.36 49.23
CA GLY A 197 -21.03 -15.06 50.43
C GLY A 197 -19.87 -14.09 50.16
N GLU A 198 -19.21 -13.63 51.24
CA GLU A 198 -18.23 -12.54 51.21
C GLU A 198 -17.10 -12.75 50.18
N LEU A 199 -16.42 -13.90 50.24
CA LEU A 199 -15.20 -14.14 49.46
C LEU A 199 -15.46 -14.12 47.95
N ARG A 200 -16.48 -14.85 47.48
CA ARG A 200 -16.80 -14.94 46.05
C ARG A 200 -17.40 -13.64 45.53
N LEU A 201 -18.23 -12.98 46.34
CA LEU A 201 -18.79 -11.69 45.99
C LEU A 201 -17.67 -10.65 45.80
N LYS A 202 -16.69 -10.62 46.71
CA LYS A 202 -15.52 -9.75 46.59
C LYS A 202 -14.72 -10.02 45.31
N GLU A 203 -14.44 -11.29 44.98
CA GLU A 203 -13.73 -11.64 43.74
C GLU A 203 -14.46 -11.17 42.48
N ILE A 204 -15.78 -11.39 42.41
CA ILE A 204 -16.63 -10.97 41.27
C ILE A 204 -16.60 -9.44 41.13
N ILE A 205 -16.73 -8.72 42.25
CA ILE A 205 -16.71 -7.26 42.26
C ILE A 205 -15.35 -6.74 41.81
N GLU A 206 -14.24 -7.27 42.33
CA GLU A 206 -12.90 -6.84 41.94
C GLU A 206 -12.66 -7.02 40.43
N PHE A 207 -13.07 -8.14 39.85
CA PHE A 207 -12.99 -8.36 38.41
C PHE A 207 -13.88 -7.38 37.63
N HIS A 208 -15.10 -7.14 38.12
CA HIS A 208 -16.03 -6.22 37.49
C HIS A 208 -15.53 -4.78 37.49
N LEU A 209 -14.99 -4.30 38.61
CA LEU A 209 -14.41 -2.96 38.73
C LEU A 209 -13.22 -2.77 37.78
N LYS A 210 -12.35 -3.77 37.64
CA LYS A 210 -11.27 -3.75 36.63
C LYS A 210 -11.82 -3.63 35.20
N SER A 211 -12.91 -4.34 34.92
CA SER A 211 -13.57 -4.31 33.60
C SER A 211 -14.20 -2.94 33.32
N LEU A 212 -14.87 -2.33 34.31
CA LEU A 212 -15.44 -0.98 34.18
C LEU A 212 -14.35 0.09 34.00
N LYS A 213 -13.25 -0.03 34.75
CA LYS A 213 -12.09 0.86 34.59
C LYS A 213 -11.52 0.78 33.18
N LEU A 214 -11.33 -0.43 32.65
CA LEU A 214 -10.88 -0.64 31.27
C LEU A 214 -11.86 -0.02 30.26
N GLN A 215 -13.18 -0.19 30.44
CA GLN A 215 -14.19 0.46 29.57
C GLN A 215 -14.09 1.99 29.60
N LYS A 216 -13.89 2.59 30.78
CA LYS A 216 -13.70 4.04 30.89
C LYS A 216 -12.43 4.52 30.19
N GLU A 217 -11.32 3.81 30.36
CA GLU A 217 -10.03 4.15 29.75
C GLU A 217 -10.08 4.05 28.23
N VAL A 218 -10.59 2.92 27.71
CA VAL A 218 -10.76 2.69 26.27
C VAL A 218 -11.71 3.73 25.66
N GLY A 219 -12.87 3.98 26.29
CA GLY A 219 -13.83 4.98 25.83
C GLY A 219 -13.23 6.38 25.75
N THR A 220 -12.47 6.78 26.78
CA THR A 220 -11.76 8.06 26.82
C THR A 220 -10.71 8.16 25.71
N ALA A 221 -9.98 7.08 25.42
CA ALA A 221 -9.03 7.06 24.31
C ALA A 221 -9.75 7.22 22.97
N ILE A 222 -10.83 6.47 22.74
CA ILE A 222 -11.61 6.56 21.49
C ILE A 222 -12.17 7.96 21.29
N ASP A 223 -12.70 8.62 22.32
CA ASP A 223 -13.23 9.98 22.22
C ASP A 223 -12.19 11.02 21.79
N LYS A 224 -10.91 10.78 22.11
CA LYS A 224 -9.80 11.68 21.75
C LYS A 224 -9.32 11.52 20.30
N ILE A 225 -9.72 10.47 19.58
CA ILE A 225 -9.36 10.28 18.17
C ILE A 225 -9.93 11.44 17.35
N ALA A 226 -9.06 12.13 16.60
CA ALA A 226 -9.44 13.29 15.80
C ALA A 226 -10.25 12.89 14.56
N ILE A 227 -9.89 11.78 13.91
CA ILE A 227 -10.54 11.33 12.68
C ILE A 227 -11.94 10.78 12.99
N ALA A 228 -12.97 11.56 12.67
CA ALA A 228 -14.37 11.29 13.06
C ALA A 228 -14.89 9.92 12.58
N GLU A 229 -14.59 9.52 11.34
CA GLU A 229 -15.01 8.22 10.78
C GLU A 229 -14.38 7.05 11.56
N VAL A 230 -13.10 7.15 11.90
CA VAL A 230 -12.37 6.13 12.67
C VAL A 230 -12.89 6.07 14.10
N ARG A 231 -13.07 7.23 14.73
CA ARG A 231 -13.67 7.36 16.06
C ARG A 231 -15.03 6.67 16.11
N GLN A 232 -15.90 6.92 15.13
CA GLN A 232 -17.23 6.30 15.08
C GLN A 232 -17.15 4.79 14.90
N SER A 233 -16.24 4.29 14.05
CA SER A 233 -16.04 2.84 13.91
C SER A 233 -15.56 2.20 15.21
N PHE A 234 -14.61 2.81 15.90
CA PHE A 234 -14.08 2.28 17.16
C PHE A 234 -15.14 2.35 18.27
N LYS A 235 -16.03 3.35 18.26
CA LYS A 235 -17.21 3.39 19.14
C LYS A 235 -18.14 2.20 18.89
N GLY A 236 -18.38 1.84 17.63
CA GLY A 236 -19.15 0.65 17.29
C GLY A 236 -18.50 -0.64 17.84
N GLU A 237 -17.19 -0.82 17.64
CA GLU A 237 -16.44 -1.95 18.21
C GLU A 237 -16.50 -1.96 19.75
N PHE A 238 -16.36 -0.79 20.38
CA PHE A 238 -16.49 -0.61 21.82
C PHE A 238 -17.87 -1.04 22.33
N ASP A 239 -18.94 -0.55 21.70
CA ASP A 239 -20.32 -0.88 22.06
C ASP A 239 -20.57 -2.39 21.93
N ASP A 240 -20.05 -3.03 20.88
CA ASP A 240 -20.13 -4.48 20.68
C ASP A 240 -19.43 -5.25 21.82
N PHE A 241 -18.24 -4.82 22.25
CA PHE A 241 -17.53 -5.43 23.39
C PHE A 241 -18.24 -5.17 24.72
N SER A 242 -18.78 -3.97 24.92
CA SER A 242 -19.55 -3.62 26.12
C SER A 242 -20.84 -4.43 26.21
N GLU A 243 -21.52 -4.69 25.09
CA GLU A 243 -22.68 -5.60 25.06
C GLU A 243 -22.27 -7.05 25.33
N GLN A 244 -21.20 -7.54 24.70
CA GLN A 244 -20.68 -8.89 24.96
C GLN A 244 -20.39 -9.12 26.45
N TYR A 245 -19.80 -8.14 27.13
CA TYR A 245 -19.55 -8.20 28.56
C TYR A 245 -20.84 -8.41 29.37
N LYS A 246 -21.92 -7.67 29.05
CA LYS A 246 -23.23 -7.84 29.68
C LYS A 246 -23.81 -9.23 29.45
N PHE A 247 -23.65 -9.79 28.24
CA PHE A 247 -24.07 -11.16 27.96
C PHE A 247 -23.30 -12.18 28.80
N TYR A 248 -21.99 -12.01 28.96
CA TYR A 248 -21.19 -12.91 29.78
C TYR A 248 -21.56 -12.84 31.27
N LEU A 249 -21.87 -11.65 31.80
CA LEU A 249 -22.43 -11.52 33.13
C LEU A 249 -23.75 -12.31 33.23
N LYS A 250 -24.69 -12.10 32.29
CA LYS A 250 -25.95 -12.87 32.29
C LYS A 250 -25.76 -14.38 32.20
N ASP A 251 -24.80 -14.84 31.39
CA ASP A 251 -24.50 -16.26 31.22
C ASP A 251 -23.93 -16.88 32.50
N ALA A 252 -22.97 -16.20 33.14
CA ALA A 252 -22.37 -16.65 34.38
C ALA A 252 -23.41 -16.86 35.50
N PHE A 253 -24.34 -15.92 35.65
CA PHE A 253 -25.40 -15.98 36.66
C PHE A 253 -26.52 -16.99 36.34
N GLN A 254 -26.57 -17.59 35.14
CA GLN A 254 -27.48 -18.73 34.87
C GLN A 254 -27.10 -19.96 35.70
N SER A 255 -25.86 -20.02 36.18
CA SER A 255 -25.43 -21.06 37.10
C SER A 255 -26.06 -20.85 38.47
N TYR A 256 -26.85 -21.80 38.96
CA TYR A 256 -27.35 -21.81 40.34
C TYR A 256 -26.27 -22.15 41.38
N GLU A 257 -25.08 -22.54 40.92
CA GLU A 257 -23.93 -22.92 41.76
C GLU A 257 -22.98 -21.72 41.99
N PRO A 258 -22.82 -21.22 43.23
CA PRO A 258 -21.99 -20.07 43.56
C PRO A 258 -20.53 -20.19 43.10
N ASN A 259 -19.93 -21.37 43.23
CA ASN A 259 -18.55 -21.63 42.79
C ASN A 259 -18.38 -21.49 41.29
N LYS A 260 -19.39 -21.91 40.53
CA LYS A 260 -19.36 -21.83 39.08
C LYS A 260 -19.56 -20.40 38.60
N ILE A 261 -20.42 -19.60 39.26
CA ILE A 261 -20.55 -18.15 38.98
C ILE A 261 -19.18 -17.46 39.13
N SER A 262 -18.51 -17.60 40.28
CA SER A 262 -17.18 -16.99 40.51
C SER A 262 -16.15 -17.44 39.45
N SER A 263 -16.13 -18.74 39.11
CA SER A 263 -15.21 -19.25 38.08
C SER A 263 -15.46 -18.70 36.68
N MET A 264 -16.71 -18.36 36.34
CA MET A 264 -17.08 -17.80 35.04
C MET A 264 -16.77 -16.30 34.94
N ILE A 265 -16.84 -15.57 36.07
CA ILE A 265 -16.53 -14.13 36.15
C ILE A 265 -15.10 -13.95 36.65
N SER A 266 -14.14 -14.50 35.91
CA SER A 266 -12.73 -14.48 36.25
C SER A 266 -11.85 -14.56 35.01
N LEU A 267 -10.63 -14.02 35.07
CA LEU A 267 -9.61 -14.21 34.01
C LEU A 267 -9.16 -15.66 33.84
N LYS A 268 -9.53 -16.56 34.77
CA LYS A 268 -9.35 -18.01 34.62
C LYS A 268 -10.30 -18.60 33.57
N ASN A 269 -11.39 -17.90 33.25
CA ASN A 269 -12.29 -18.28 32.18
C ASN A 269 -11.75 -17.78 30.84
N ASP A 270 -11.56 -18.70 29.89
CA ASP A 270 -10.99 -18.38 28.58
C ASP A 270 -11.78 -17.31 27.82
N SER A 271 -13.12 -17.32 27.90
CA SER A 271 -13.96 -16.34 27.21
C SER A 271 -13.86 -14.95 27.84
N MET A 272 -13.76 -14.85 29.17
CA MET A 272 -13.50 -13.59 29.87
C MET A 272 -12.11 -13.05 29.57
N LYS A 273 -11.12 -13.91 29.57
CA LYS A 273 -9.75 -13.54 29.23
C LYS A 273 -9.66 -13.05 27.79
N GLU A 274 -10.23 -13.79 26.83
CA GLU A 274 -10.26 -13.41 25.42
C GLU A 274 -11.00 -12.08 25.20
N TRP A 275 -12.12 -11.86 25.90
CA TRP A 275 -12.81 -10.57 25.87
C TRP A 275 -11.92 -9.43 26.39
N ALA A 276 -11.30 -9.60 27.56
CA ALA A 276 -10.46 -8.58 28.18
C ALA A 276 -9.23 -8.26 27.30
N ASP A 277 -8.55 -9.28 26.78
CA ASP A 277 -7.39 -9.13 25.90
C ASP A 277 -7.76 -8.37 24.61
N ASN A 278 -8.90 -8.72 23.99
CA ASN A 278 -9.35 -8.05 22.76
C ASN A 278 -9.79 -6.60 23.01
N PHE A 279 -10.42 -6.34 24.15
CA PHE A 279 -10.90 -5.01 24.51
C PHE A 279 -9.75 -4.08 24.91
N ASP A 280 -8.75 -4.59 25.63
CA ASP A 280 -7.50 -3.88 25.89
C ASP A 280 -6.74 -3.59 24.58
N TYR A 281 -6.70 -4.55 23.66
CA TYR A 281 -6.11 -4.35 22.33
C TYR A 281 -6.77 -3.20 21.55
N LEU A 282 -8.10 -3.06 21.62
CA LEU A 282 -8.81 -1.90 21.05
C LEU A 282 -8.35 -0.58 21.68
N GLY A 283 -8.18 -0.56 23.02
CA GLY A 283 -7.61 0.57 23.76
C GLY A 283 -6.22 0.95 23.31
N LEU A 284 -5.31 -0.03 23.25
CA LEU A 284 -3.93 0.17 22.81
C LEU A 284 -3.86 0.71 21.38
N LYS A 285 -4.71 0.19 20.49
CA LYS A 285 -4.81 0.66 19.11
C LYS A 285 -5.31 2.10 19.02
N ALA A 286 -6.29 2.49 19.85
CA ALA A 286 -6.78 3.86 19.93
C ALA A 286 -5.68 4.81 20.45
N LEU A 287 -4.97 4.44 21.51
CA LEU A 287 -3.86 5.22 22.07
C LEU A 287 -2.72 5.43 21.05
N LYS A 288 -2.30 4.37 20.37
CA LYS A 288 -1.29 4.45 19.30
C LYS A 288 -1.73 5.35 18.16
N LEU A 289 -3.02 5.35 17.81
CA LEU A 289 -3.53 6.23 16.77
C LEU A 289 -3.50 7.70 17.20
N ILE A 290 -3.83 8.02 18.46
CA ILE A 290 -3.70 9.39 19.01
C ILE A 290 -2.25 9.84 18.95
N GLU A 291 -1.31 8.96 19.29
CA GLU A 291 0.12 9.26 19.21
C GLU A 291 0.57 9.51 17.76
N ILE A 292 0.08 8.73 16.79
CA ILE A 292 0.29 8.97 15.36
C ILE A 292 -0.31 10.32 14.93
N GLU A 293 -1.53 10.66 15.37
CA GLU A 293 -2.16 11.94 15.06
C GLU A 293 -1.38 13.13 15.65
N ALA A 294 -0.81 12.98 16.84
CA ALA A 294 0.07 13.98 17.44
C ALA A 294 1.38 14.10 16.65
N GLN A 295 2.03 12.96 16.34
CA GLN A 295 3.24 12.92 15.52
C GLN A 295 3.03 13.55 14.14
N ASN A 296 1.88 13.31 13.52
CA ASN A 296 1.54 13.87 12.21
C ASN A 296 1.48 15.41 12.21
N LYS A 297 1.26 16.06 13.36
CA LYS A 297 1.31 17.53 13.47
C LYS A 297 2.73 18.07 13.42
N GLU A 298 3.72 17.24 13.71
CA GLU A 298 5.15 17.58 13.67
C GLU A 298 5.81 17.19 12.34
N LEU A 299 5.10 16.44 11.49
CA LEU A 299 5.59 16.06 10.16
C LEU A 299 5.65 17.26 9.22
N SER A 300 6.65 17.25 8.34
CA SER A 300 6.74 18.20 7.23
C SER A 300 5.59 18.02 6.24
N GLU A 301 5.30 19.06 5.43
CA GLU A 301 4.29 18.98 4.37
C GLU A 301 4.55 17.83 3.38
N GLU A 302 5.82 17.51 3.12
CA GLU A 302 6.20 16.41 2.24
C GLU A 302 5.86 15.05 2.85
N GLU A 303 6.11 14.87 4.14
CA GLU A 303 5.75 13.64 4.87
C GLU A 303 4.24 13.45 4.95
N LEU A 304 3.49 14.53 5.13
CA LEU A 304 2.03 14.52 5.06
C LEU A 304 1.53 14.13 3.66
N LYS A 305 2.18 14.60 2.60
CA LYS A 305 1.87 14.17 1.22
C LYS A 305 2.16 12.68 1.00
N VAL A 306 3.20 12.14 1.62
CA VAL A 306 3.55 10.71 1.52
C VAL A 306 2.49 9.83 2.18
N ILE A 307 2.07 10.14 3.42
CA ILE A 307 1.04 9.34 4.09
C ILE A 307 -0.32 9.43 3.35
N GLU A 308 -0.66 10.61 2.83
CA GLU A 308 -1.87 10.81 2.03
C GLU A 308 -1.80 10.07 0.69
N PHE A 309 -0.64 10.08 0.03
CA PHE A 309 -0.40 9.29 -1.18
C PHE A 309 -0.61 7.79 -0.90
N VAL A 310 -0.01 7.26 0.16
CA VAL A 310 -0.20 5.86 0.58
C VAL A 310 -1.67 5.57 0.83
N ARG A 311 -2.37 6.41 1.61
CA ARG A 311 -3.81 6.29 1.87
C ARG A 311 -4.59 6.22 0.56
N SER A 312 -4.35 7.15 -0.36
CA SER A 312 -5.03 7.21 -1.66
C SER A 312 -4.82 5.94 -2.49
N VAL A 313 -3.63 5.35 -2.43
CA VAL A 313 -3.31 4.10 -3.13
C VAL A 313 -4.04 2.91 -2.52
N VAL A 314 -3.98 2.77 -1.20
CA VAL A 314 -4.54 1.58 -0.52
C VAL A 314 -6.06 1.59 -0.49
N THR A 315 -6.68 2.77 -0.61
CA THR A 315 -8.14 2.93 -0.66
C THR A 315 -8.71 2.98 -2.08
N ASN A 316 -7.88 3.11 -3.12
CA ASN A 316 -8.34 3.15 -4.51
C ASN A 316 -8.64 1.73 -5.05
N PRO A 317 -9.87 1.45 -5.52
CA PRO A 317 -10.25 0.14 -6.06
C PRO A 317 -9.65 -0.20 -7.43
N ASP A 318 -9.22 0.79 -8.20
CA ASP A 318 -8.66 0.61 -9.55
C ASP A 318 -7.20 0.14 -9.51
N ILE A 319 -6.56 0.18 -8.33
CA ILE A 319 -5.17 -0.23 -8.16
C ILE A 319 -5.11 -1.64 -7.58
N GLY A 320 -4.51 -2.57 -8.32
CA GLY A 320 -4.21 -3.93 -7.84
C GLY A 320 -5.39 -4.89 -7.80
N SER A 321 -6.55 -4.50 -8.32
CA SER A 321 -7.72 -5.38 -8.45
C SER A 321 -7.43 -6.60 -9.33
N THR A 322 -6.67 -6.43 -10.42
CA THR A 322 -6.21 -7.51 -11.30
C THR A 322 -5.30 -8.51 -10.59
N GLU A 323 -4.55 -8.07 -9.59
CA GLU A 323 -3.66 -8.91 -8.78
C GLU A 323 -4.38 -9.55 -7.58
N GLY A 324 -5.69 -9.28 -7.40
CA GLY A 324 -6.46 -9.74 -6.26
C GLY A 324 -6.14 -9.03 -4.94
N TYR A 325 -5.52 -7.84 -4.99
CA TYR A 325 -5.24 -7.05 -3.78
C TYR A 325 -6.50 -6.41 -3.23
N LYS A 326 -6.62 -6.39 -1.90
CA LYS A 326 -7.78 -5.83 -1.19
C LYS A 326 -7.81 -4.31 -1.32
N THR A 327 -9.02 -3.78 -1.47
CA THR A 327 -9.26 -2.34 -1.32
C THR A 327 -9.67 -2.06 0.11
N HIS A 328 -8.83 -1.30 0.82
CA HIS A 328 -9.08 -0.96 2.21
C HIS A 328 -10.03 0.25 2.31
N SER A 329 -10.86 0.30 3.34
CA SER A 329 -11.54 1.54 3.71
C SER A 329 -10.57 2.49 4.41
N ASN A 330 -10.94 3.77 4.53
CA ASN A 330 -10.20 4.74 5.36
C ASN A 330 -10.04 4.23 6.79
N VAL A 331 -11.12 3.74 7.39
CA VAL A 331 -11.11 3.13 8.72
C VAL A 331 -10.10 2.00 8.80
N ARG A 332 -10.08 1.09 7.81
CA ARG A 332 -9.14 -0.04 7.80
C ARG A 332 -7.69 0.43 7.66
N PHE A 333 -7.42 1.46 6.87
CA PHE A 333 -6.09 2.06 6.76
C PHE A 333 -5.60 2.60 8.11
N TYR A 334 -6.36 3.46 8.78
CA TYR A 334 -5.95 3.99 10.10
C TYR A 334 -5.90 2.92 11.18
N SER A 335 -6.76 1.90 11.09
CA SER A 335 -6.68 0.71 11.93
C SER A 335 -5.34 -0.01 11.78
N ILE A 336 -4.83 -0.16 10.55
CA ILE A 336 -3.51 -0.75 10.29
C ILE A 336 -2.41 0.10 10.94
N LEU A 337 -2.46 1.42 10.77
CA LEU A 337 -1.48 2.33 11.38
C LEU A 337 -1.48 2.21 12.92
N GLY A 338 -2.66 2.18 13.55
CA GLY A 338 -2.78 1.98 15.00
C GLY A 338 -2.22 0.64 15.48
N THR A 339 -2.36 -0.44 14.70
CA THR A 339 -1.73 -1.73 15.01
C THR A 339 -0.20 -1.65 14.93
N LEU A 340 0.32 -1.04 13.86
CA LEU A 340 1.76 -0.87 13.62
C LEU A 340 2.42 0.06 14.67
N GLY A 341 1.71 1.08 15.11
CA GLY A 341 2.19 2.08 16.06
C GLY A 341 3.06 3.18 15.42
N PRO A 342 3.30 4.27 16.17
CA PRO A 342 3.90 5.51 15.65
C PRO A 342 5.30 5.32 15.09
N PHE A 343 6.15 4.54 15.78
CA PHE A 343 7.53 4.28 15.35
C PHE A 343 7.60 3.64 13.97
N ARG A 344 6.88 2.53 13.75
CA ARG A 344 6.85 1.81 12.47
C ARG A 344 6.24 2.68 11.37
N VAL A 345 5.19 3.43 11.68
CA VAL A 345 4.56 4.35 10.73
C VAL A 345 5.53 5.45 10.30
N LYS A 346 6.29 6.03 11.24
CA LYS A 346 7.32 7.04 10.93
C LYS A 346 8.39 6.48 10.01
N GLU A 347 8.91 5.29 10.30
CA GLU A 347 9.94 4.65 9.49
C GLU A 347 9.45 4.36 8.05
N MET A 348 8.20 3.90 7.92
CA MET A 348 7.56 3.70 6.62
C MET A 348 7.45 5.01 5.83
N ILE A 349 7.05 6.11 6.48
CA ILE A 349 6.97 7.44 5.87
C ILE A 349 8.34 7.88 5.38
N GLU A 350 9.38 7.79 6.23
CA GLU A 350 10.75 8.17 5.87
C GLU A 350 11.27 7.37 4.68
N LYS A 351 11.03 6.05 4.66
CA LYS A 351 11.43 5.18 3.57
C LYS A 351 10.76 5.55 2.25
N LEU A 352 9.44 5.79 2.27
CA LEU A 352 8.65 6.12 1.09
C LEU A 352 8.89 7.56 0.62
N LYS A 353 9.19 8.48 1.53
CA LYS A 353 9.52 9.89 1.22
C LYS A 353 10.66 10.00 0.23
N VAL A 354 11.75 9.26 0.45
CA VAL A 354 12.90 9.25 -0.47
C VAL A 354 12.46 8.89 -1.90
N ARG A 355 11.59 7.88 -2.03
CA ARG A 355 11.09 7.40 -3.34
C ARG A 355 10.13 8.37 -4.00
N PHE A 356 9.27 8.96 -3.19
CA PHE A 356 8.34 9.98 -3.64
C PHE A 356 9.09 11.20 -4.16
N ARG A 357 10.12 11.66 -3.43
CA ARG A 357 10.97 12.79 -3.83
C ARG A 357 11.71 12.52 -5.13
N GLU A 358 12.35 11.36 -5.28
CA GLU A 358 13.04 10.97 -6.52
C GLU A 358 12.13 11.10 -7.76
N LEU A 359 10.84 10.73 -7.63
CA LEU A 359 9.85 10.87 -8.70
C LEU A 359 9.46 12.34 -8.97
N VAL A 360 9.30 13.14 -7.92
CA VAL A 360 8.98 14.57 -8.05
C VAL A 360 10.15 15.31 -8.71
N ASP A 361 11.37 15.05 -8.27
CA ASP A 361 12.60 15.69 -8.78
C ASP A 361 12.80 15.38 -10.27
N VAL A 362 12.66 14.11 -10.67
CA VAL A 362 12.82 13.74 -12.09
C VAL A 362 11.75 14.38 -12.97
N ARG A 363 10.50 14.49 -12.49
CA ARG A 363 9.44 15.24 -13.21
C ARG A 363 9.78 16.74 -13.30
N GLY A 364 10.38 17.30 -12.26
CA GLY A 364 10.91 18.67 -12.27
C GLY A 364 11.94 18.88 -13.40
N VAL A 365 12.90 17.96 -13.53
CA VAL A 365 13.90 17.99 -14.61
C VAL A 365 13.23 17.84 -15.98
N ILE A 366 12.28 16.91 -16.14
CA ILE A 366 11.57 16.66 -17.41
C ILE A 366 10.84 17.91 -17.91
N LYS A 367 10.25 18.70 -17.00
CA LYS A 367 9.56 19.96 -17.37
C LYS A 367 10.50 20.99 -18.03
N GLY A 368 11.79 20.95 -17.72
CA GLY A 368 12.80 21.83 -18.30
C GLY A 368 13.24 21.45 -19.72
N ILE A 369 12.83 20.28 -20.23
CA ILE A 369 13.17 19.81 -21.57
C ILE A 369 12.29 20.52 -22.60
N ASN A 370 12.92 21.17 -23.57
CA ASN A 370 12.27 21.93 -24.64
C ASN A 370 11.73 21.02 -25.75
N LEU A 371 12.42 19.89 -26.00
CA LEU A 371 12.01 18.86 -26.95
C LEU A 371 10.70 18.19 -26.51
N LYS A 372 9.57 18.70 -27.01
CA LYS A 372 8.23 18.18 -26.68
C LYS A 372 8.11 16.66 -26.87
N PRO A 373 8.55 16.04 -27.98
CA PRO A 373 8.44 14.59 -28.14
C PRO A 373 9.22 13.81 -27.08
N ALA A 374 10.41 14.28 -26.70
CA ALA A 374 11.22 13.65 -25.66
C ALA A 374 10.60 13.82 -24.26
N ARG A 375 10.08 15.01 -23.97
CA ARG A 375 9.36 15.30 -22.73
C ARG A 375 8.13 14.41 -22.57
N ASP A 376 7.33 14.28 -23.62
CA ASP A 376 6.11 13.44 -23.61
C ASP A 376 6.45 11.96 -23.38
N GLU A 377 7.54 11.46 -23.99
CA GLU A 377 8.00 10.07 -23.78
C GLU A 377 8.54 9.83 -22.36
N LEU A 378 9.28 10.79 -21.81
CA LEU A 378 9.79 10.71 -20.42
C LEU A 378 8.66 10.80 -19.39
N GLU A 379 7.67 11.66 -19.63
CA GLU A 379 6.49 11.77 -18.77
C GLU A 379 5.69 10.46 -18.77
N LEU A 380 5.53 9.82 -19.93
CA LEU A 380 4.95 8.48 -20.03
C LEU A 380 5.75 7.44 -19.23
N ALA A 381 7.09 7.47 -19.31
CA ALA A 381 7.95 6.59 -18.52
C ALA A 381 7.80 6.82 -17.00
N CYS A 382 7.68 8.09 -16.56
CA CYS A 382 7.38 8.45 -15.18
C CYS A 382 6.02 7.92 -14.73
N ASN A 383 4.97 8.10 -15.55
CA ASN A 383 3.63 7.59 -15.25
C ASN A 383 3.61 6.06 -15.12
N ASN A 384 4.33 5.36 -16.01
CA ASN A 384 4.48 3.90 -15.93
C ASN A 384 5.21 3.46 -14.66
N TYR A 385 6.27 4.17 -14.25
CA TYR A 385 6.94 3.91 -12.98
C TYR A 385 6.01 4.16 -11.79
N GLU A 386 5.29 5.29 -11.78
CA GLU A 386 4.38 5.65 -10.70
C GLU A 386 3.27 4.60 -10.54
N ALA A 387 2.70 4.10 -11.63
CA ALA A 387 1.70 3.03 -11.58
C ALA A 387 2.24 1.77 -10.89
N ILE A 388 3.49 1.38 -11.20
CA ILE A 388 4.15 0.23 -10.59
C ILE A 388 4.47 0.50 -9.12
N PHE A 389 4.91 1.72 -8.78
CA PHE A 389 5.18 2.11 -7.39
C PHE A 389 3.92 2.05 -6.54
N LYS A 390 2.79 2.58 -7.05
CA LYS A 390 1.46 2.46 -6.42
C LYS A 390 1.06 0.99 -6.23
N LEU A 391 1.27 0.15 -7.25
CA LEU A 391 0.96 -1.28 -7.15
C LEU A 391 1.80 -1.98 -6.07
N SER A 392 3.09 -1.66 -5.95
CA SER A 392 3.96 -2.19 -4.89
C SER A 392 3.49 -1.78 -3.49
N ILE A 393 3.05 -0.53 -3.30
CA ILE A 393 2.47 -0.07 -2.03
C ILE A 393 1.19 -0.86 -1.74
N LYS A 394 0.32 -1.03 -2.73
CA LYS A 394 -0.92 -1.81 -2.60
C LYS A 394 -0.62 -3.25 -2.16
N ARG A 395 0.38 -3.89 -2.75
CA ARG A 395 0.85 -5.23 -2.37
C ARG A 395 1.31 -5.29 -0.91
N ALA A 396 2.16 -4.35 -0.49
CA ALA A 396 2.66 -4.31 0.89
C ALA A 396 1.52 -4.21 1.91
N PHE A 397 0.51 -3.38 1.64
CA PHE A 397 -0.66 -3.24 2.51
C PHE A 397 -1.69 -4.38 2.38
N ASN A 398 -1.48 -5.35 1.47
CA ASN A 398 -2.32 -6.53 1.35
C ASN A 398 -1.84 -7.68 2.27
N GLN A 399 -0.71 -7.52 2.95
CA GLN A 399 -0.13 -8.55 3.81
C GLN A 399 -0.99 -8.88 5.03
N TYR A 400 -0.86 -10.13 5.47
CA TYR A 400 -1.39 -10.61 6.73
C TYR A 400 -0.40 -11.60 7.37
N PRO A 401 -0.11 -11.51 8.68
CA PRO A 401 -0.58 -10.52 9.66
C PRO A 401 -0.15 -9.07 9.35
N VAL A 402 -0.84 -8.09 9.96
CA VAL A 402 -0.71 -6.64 9.66
C VAL A 402 0.71 -6.14 9.95
N GLU A 403 1.38 -6.77 10.91
CA GLU A 403 2.72 -6.45 11.35
C GLU A 403 3.77 -6.59 10.23
N TYR A 404 3.54 -7.48 9.25
CA TYR A 404 4.43 -7.68 8.10
C TYR A 404 4.36 -6.56 7.05
N ILE A 405 3.36 -5.68 7.12
CA ILE A 405 3.27 -4.52 6.22
C ILE A 405 4.51 -3.63 6.38
N HIS A 406 5.00 -3.46 7.62
CA HIS A 406 6.19 -2.66 7.91
C HIS A 406 7.43 -3.26 7.23
N ASP A 407 7.69 -4.55 7.43
CA ASP A 407 8.84 -5.25 6.82
C ASP A 407 8.83 -5.15 5.28
N ASP A 408 7.66 -5.36 4.67
CA ASP A 408 7.49 -5.24 3.21
C ASP A 408 7.79 -3.82 2.71
N VAL A 409 7.44 -2.80 3.50
CA VAL A 409 7.73 -1.41 3.14
C VAL A 409 9.22 -1.09 3.30
N ILE A 410 9.83 -1.50 4.42
CA ILE A 410 11.25 -1.20 4.68
C ILE A 410 12.17 -1.89 3.67
N HIS A 411 11.88 -3.14 3.32
CA HIS A 411 12.72 -3.97 2.45
C HIS A 411 12.26 -3.98 0.99
N GLY A 412 11.21 -3.23 0.65
CA GLY A 412 10.76 -3.06 -0.73
C GLY A 412 11.86 -2.48 -1.63
N ASN A 413 12.01 -3.04 -2.84
CA ASN A 413 13.00 -2.56 -3.82
C ASN A 413 12.58 -1.25 -4.51
N TRP A 414 11.29 -0.91 -4.44
CA TRP A 414 10.67 0.31 -4.96
C TRP A 414 11.04 0.71 -6.40
N HIS A 415 11.55 -0.23 -7.20
CA HIS A 415 11.91 -0.02 -8.61
C HIS A 415 12.88 1.15 -8.87
N MET A 416 13.79 1.47 -7.94
CA MET A 416 14.75 2.60 -8.04
C MET A 416 15.48 2.68 -9.39
N GLY A 417 15.88 1.53 -9.94
CA GLY A 417 16.61 1.48 -11.21
C GLY A 417 15.85 2.14 -12.37
N LYS A 418 14.52 2.17 -12.33
CA LYS A 418 13.69 2.80 -13.37
C LYS A 418 13.79 4.32 -13.33
N VAL A 419 13.74 4.94 -12.15
CA VAL A 419 13.89 6.40 -12.02
C VAL A 419 15.27 6.84 -12.49
N LEU A 420 16.32 6.09 -12.10
CA LEU A 420 17.69 6.36 -12.55
C LEU A 420 17.83 6.25 -14.08
N MET A 421 17.15 5.30 -14.72
CA MET A 421 17.12 5.21 -16.18
C MET A 421 16.43 6.41 -16.82
N ILE A 422 15.29 6.84 -16.27
CA ILE A 422 14.56 8.04 -16.77
C ILE A 422 15.45 9.28 -16.62
N GLN A 423 16.10 9.46 -15.47
CA GLN A 423 17.01 10.58 -15.22
C GLN A 423 18.18 10.58 -16.21
N LYS A 424 18.81 9.43 -16.46
CA LYS A 424 19.88 9.31 -17.47
C LYS A 424 19.41 9.68 -18.87
N ARG A 425 18.18 9.32 -19.25
CA ARG A 425 17.60 9.71 -20.55
C ARG A 425 17.34 11.21 -20.59
N ALA A 426 16.76 11.79 -19.54
CA ALA A 426 16.55 13.24 -19.42
C ALA A 426 17.85 14.02 -19.59
N THR A 427 18.94 13.57 -18.93
CA THR A 427 20.28 14.17 -19.11
C THR A 427 20.75 14.15 -20.56
N ARG A 428 20.56 13.04 -21.29
CA ARG A 428 20.95 12.97 -22.72
C ARG A 428 20.20 13.98 -23.58
N PHE A 429 18.91 14.20 -23.33
CA PHE A 429 18.16 15.21 -24.09
C PHE A 429 18.61 16.62 -23.77
N MET A 430 18.85 16.94 -22.50
CA MET A 430 19.42 18.24 -22.10
C MET A 430 20.82 18.45 -22.69
N GLU A 431 21.65 17.41 -22.71
CA GLU A 431 22.94 17.43 -23.39
C GLU A 431 22.74 17.82 -24.85
N TYR A 432 21.91 17.07 -25.60
CA TYR A 432 21.61 17.40 -27.00
C TYR A 432 21.11 18.84 -27.22
N GLU A 433 20.18 19.34 -26.40
CA GLU A 433 19.69 20.72 -26.51
C GLU A 433 20.82 21.74 -26.36
N ASN A 434 21.67 21.55 -25.35
CA ASN A 434 22.84 22.41 -25.13
C ASN A 434 23.86 22.29 -26.27
N LEU A 435 24.05 21.08 -26.83
CA LEU A 435 24.91 20.87 -27.98
C LEU A 435 24.40 21.67 -29.18
N TYR A 436 23.13 21.45 -29.53
CA TYR A 436 22.51 22.02 -30.72
C TYR A 436 22.47 23.55 -30.66
N ALA A 437 22.13 24.12 -29.51
CA ALA A 437 22.12 25.56 -29.30
C ALA A 437 23.51 26.22 -29.45
N GLY A 438 24.59 25.46 -29.20
CA GLY A 438 25.96 25.93 -29.34
C GLY A 438 26.57 25.72 -30.73
N LEU A 439 25.84 25.14 -31.69
CA LEU A 439 26.30 24.93 -33.06
C LEU A 439 26.10 26.20 -33.91
N SER A 440 26.99 26.40 -34.89
CA SER A 440 26.80 27.42 -35.93
C SER A 440 25.64 27.07 -36.87
N ASP A 441 25.12 28.02 -37.64
CA ASP A 441 24.05 27.77 -38.62
C ASP A 441 24.41 26.65 -39.61
N ASP A 442 25.68 26.59 -40.04
CA ASP A 442 26.13 25.56 -40.98
C ASP A 442 26.31 24.19 -40.29
N ASP A 443 26.73 24.16 -39.03
CA ASP A 443 26.75 22.94 -38.23
C ASP A 443 25.32 22.43 -37.95
N GLN A 444 24.37 23.32 -37.68
CA GLN A 444 22.95 22.97 -37.49
C GLN A 444 22.37 22.35 -38.75
N LYS A 445 22.61 22.94 -39.94
CA LYS A 445 22.22 22.33 -41.23
C LYS A 445 22.85 20.95 -41.43
N ALA A 446 24.08 20.73 -40.99
CA ALA A 446 24.70 19.41 -41.05
C ALA A 446 23.98 18.40 -40.14
N VAL A 447 23.56 18.82 -38.95
CA VAL A 447 22.74 17.98 -38.04
C VAL A 447 21.35 17.72 -38.63
N GLU A 448 20.70 18.70 -39.26
CA GLU A 448 19.43 18.52 -39.97
C GLU A 448 19.55 17.54 -41.14
N TYR A 449 20.64 17.64 -41.93
CA TYR A 449 20.94 16.69 -42.99
C TYR A 449 21.11 15.27 -42.44
N LEU A 450 21.82 15.13 -41.31
CA LEU A 450 21.96 13.87 -40.61
C LEU A 450 20.61 13.34 -40.11
N GLN A 451 19.79 14.19 -39.49
CA GLN A 451 18.46 13.79 -39.01
C GLN A 451 17.62 13.23 -40.15
N ASN A 452 17.50 13.98 -41.26
CA ASN A 452 16.75 13.56 -42.43
C ASN A 452 17.24 12.20 -42.98
N ALA A 453 18.55 11.98 -43.01
CA ALA A 453 19.11 10.71 -43.43
C ALA A 453 18.73 9.55 -42.49
N LEU A 454 18.75 9.79 -41.17
CA LEU A 454 18.57 8.74 -40.16
C LEU A 454 17.10 8.43 -39.85
N THR A 455 16.19 9.37 -40.06
CA THR A 455 14.75 9.22 -39.78
C THR A 455 13.92 8.81 -41.00
N ASP A 456 14.45 8.93 -42.22
CA ASP A 456 13.74 8.50 -43.44
C ASP A 456 13.73 6.95 -43.58
N PRO A 457 12.57 6.28 -43.54
CA PRO A 457 12.47 4.82 -43.66
C PRO A 457 12.74 4.27 -45.07
N GLY A 458 12.90 5.13 -46.09
CA GLY A 458 13.26 4.76 -47.46
C GLY A 458 14.76 4.54 -47.65
N ILE A 459 15.61 5.21 -46.86
CA ILE A 459 17.07 5.12 -46.99
C ILE A 459 17.58 3.85 -46.31
N GLY A 460 18.43 3.07 -46.99
CA GLY A 460 19.11 1.89 -46.43
C GLY A 460 18.18 0.74 -46.00
N ARG A 461 16.91 0.76 -46.42
CA ARG A 461 15.92 -0.27 -46.08
C ARG A 461 16.33 -1.65 -46.61
N ASP A 462 16.83 -1.70 -47.83
CA ASP A 462 17.34 -2.92 -48.49
C ASP A 462 18.56 -3.51 -47.76
N LYS A 463 19.28 -2.70 -46.98
CA LYS A 463 20.42 -3.13 -46.15
C LYS A 463 20.03 -3.55 -44.74
N GLY A 464 18.77 -3.38 -44.36
CA GLY A 464 18.30 -3.65 -42.99
C GLY A 464 18.83 -2.65 -41.95
N TYR A 465 19.23 -1.44 -42.37
CA TYR A 465 19.67 -0.41 -41.43
C TYR A 465 18.47 0.15 -40.65
N LYS A 466 18.68 0.39 -39.35
CA LYS A 466 17.61 0.93 -38.50
C LYS A 466 17.20 2.33 -38.93
N THR A 467 15.94 2.65 -38.69
CA THR A 467 15.39 3.99 -38.87
C THR A 467 15.10 4.57 -37.49
N TYR A 468 15.62 5.76 -37.23
CA TYR A 468 15.41 6.43 -35.94
C TYR A 468 14.04 7.12 -35.91
N SER A 469 13.41 7.15 -34.74
CA SER A 469 12.44 8.20 -34.43
C SER A 469 13.18 9.50 -34.10
N ASP A 470 12.50 10.64 -34.13
CA ASP A 470 13.10 11.92 -33.72
C ASP A 470 13.66 11.84 -32.30
N VAL A 471 12.89 11.27 -31.36
CA VAL A 471 13.34 11.07 -29.98
C VAL A 471 14.59 10.18 -29.91
N GLY A 472 14.60 9.07 -30.66
CA GLY A 472 15.76 8.18 -30.71
C GLY A 472 17.00 8.85 -31.29
N PHE A 473 16.81 9.74 -32.27
CA PHE A 473 17.89 10.54 -32.85
C PHE A 473 18.48 11.52 -31.82
N TYR A 474 17.63 12.32 -31.15
CA TYR A 474 18.08 13.25 -30.10
C TYR A 474 18.83 12.53 -28.97
N GLU A 475 18.29 11.39 -28.52
CA GLU A 475 18.93 10.61 -27.45
C GLU A 475 20.30 10.07 -27.87
N MET A 476 20.45 9.61 -29.13
CA MET A 476 21.73 9.13 -29.64
C MET A 476 22.77 10.26 -29.70
N LEU A 477 22.38 11.44 -30.16
CA LEU A 477 23.28 12.58 -30.24
C LEU A 477 23.70 13.09 -28.85
N GLY A 478 22.76 13.13 -27.90
CA GLY A 478 23.06 13.39 -26.50
C GLY A 478 24.08 12.38 -25.95
N LYS A 479 23.84 11.08 -26.19
CA LYS A 479 24.73 10.00 -25.77
C LYS A 479 26.14 10.05 -26.39
N LEU A 480 26.28 10.61 -27.60
CA LEU A 480 27.59 10.85 -28.21
C LEU A 480 28.35 11.97 -27.48
N GLY A 481 27.64 12.99 -27.01
CA GLY A 481 28.21 14.17 -26.37
C GLY A 481 28.85 15.16 -27.36
N SER A 482 29.18 16.36 -26.85
CA SER A 482 29.65 17.51 -27.64
C SER A 482 30.83 17.21 -28.55
N SER A 483 31.92 16.71 -27.95
CA SER A 483 33.20 16.53 -28.63
C SER A 483 33.08 15.55 -29.80
N ARG A 484 32.36 14.45 -29.60
CA ARG A 484 32.19 13.42 -30.64
C ARG A 484 31.25 13.88 -31.74
N LEU A 485 30.14 14.53 -31.39
CA LEU A 485 29.22 15.09 -32.39
C LEU A 485 29.92 16.14 -33.26
N ARG A 486 30.66 17.07 -32.65
CA ARG A 486 31.42 18.09 -33.39
C ARG A 486 32.38 17.46 -34.39
N LYS A 487 33.10 16.40 -33.99
CA LYS A 487 34.02 15.72 -34.91
C LYS A 487 33.30 15.03 -36.07
N ILE A 488 32.11 14.49 -35.84
CA ILE A 488 31.28 13.92 -36.91
C ILE A 488 30.85 15.03 -37.87
N ILE A 489 30.41 16.19 -37.35
CA ILE A 489 30.01 17.35 -38.16
C ILE A 489 31.18 17.87 -39.00
N GLU A 490 32.38 18.03 -38.42
CA GLU A 490 33.59 18.42 -39.17
C GLU A 490 33.84 17.50 -40.37
N ASN A 491 33.70 16.18 -40.18
CA ASN A 491 33.86 15.22 -41.27
C ASN A 491 32.74 15.34 -42.32
N MET A 492 31.51 15.63 -41.90
CA MET A 492 30.39 15.89 -42.83
C MET A 492 30.65 17.16 -43.65
N GLN A 493 31.20 18.21 -43.04
CA GLN A 493 31.55 19.46 -43.72
C GLN A 493 32.59 19.25 -44.80
N VAL A 494 33.63 18.44 -44.56
CA VAL A 494 34.60 18.06 -45.60
C VAL A 494 33.92 17.38 -46.79
N VAL A 495 32.90 16.54 -46.54
CA VAL A 495 32.13 15.91 -47.62
C VAL A 495 31.29 16.95 -48.36
N PHE A 496 30.62 17.87 -47.66
CA PHE A 496 29.82 18.93 -48.29
C PHE A 496 30.67 19.89 -49.14
N GLU A 497 31.84 20.29 -48.66
CA GLU A 497 32.78 21.11 -49.42
C GLU A 497 33.22 20.41 -50.72
N MET A 498 33.49 19.09 -50.64
CA MET A 498 33.84 18.31 -51.83
C MET A 498 32.65 18.08 -52.77
N GLN A 499 31.43 17.97 -52.25
CA GLN A 499 30.21 17.94 -53.06
C GLN A 499 30.05 19.25 -53.85
N GLU A 500 30.24 20.40 -53.22
CA GLU A 500 30.13 21.70 -53.88
C GLU A 500 31.21 21.87 -54.95
N LYS A 501 32.47 21.55 -54.63
CA LYS A 501 33.58 21.60 -55.60
C LYS A 501 33.35 20.68 -56.80
N ALA A 502 32.84 19.46 -56.56
CA ALA A 502 32.51 18.53 -57.63
C ALA A 502 31.37 19.06 -58.50
N LEU A 503 30.29 19.58 -57.89
CA LEU A 503 29.15 20.13 -58.62
C LEU A 503 29.58 21.30 -59.53
N ARG A 504 30.35 22.26 -59.01
CA ARG A 504 30.87 23.39 -59.82
C ARG A 504 31.71 22.91 -61.01
N ALA A 505 32.57 21.90 -60.80
CA ALA A 505 33.36 21.31 -61.88
C ALA A 505 32.46 20.65 -62.94
N VAL A 506 31.46 19.87 -62.52
CA VAL A 506 30.48 19.25 -63.43
C VAL A 506 29.69 20.31 -64.21
N GLU A 507 29.29 21.41 -63.57
CA GLU A 507 28.55 22.49 -64.23
C GLU A 507 29.36 23.22 -65.30
N SER A 508 30.69 23.27 -65.14
CA SER A 508 31.62 23.91 -66.08
C SER A 508 31.89 23.09 -67.36
N VAL A 509 31.51 21.81 -67.39
CA VAL A 509 31.70 20.94 -68.56
C VAL A 509 30.85 21.45 -69.74
N LYS A 510 31.50 21.71 -70.87
CA LYS A 510 30.84 22.28 -72.07
C LYS A 510 30.01 21.27 -72.86
N LYS A 511 30.38 19.98 -72.80
CA LYS A 511 29.75 18.93 -73.61
C LYS A 511 28.53 18.39 -72.86
N GLU A 512 27.33 18.75 -73.33
CA GLU A 512 26.08 18.51 -72.60
C GLU A 512 25.86 17.05 -72.21
N GLN A 513 26.16 16.11 -73.10
CA GLN A 513 26.01 14.68 -72.82
C GLN A 513 26.90 14.22 -71.64
N LEU A 514 28.18 14.65 -71.62
CA LEU A 514 29.11 14.29 -70.55
C LEU A 514 28.74 14.99 -69.23
N LYS A 515 28.22 16.22 -69.32
CA LYS A 515 27.71 16.96 -68.16
C LYS A 515 26.54 16.23 -67.51
N GLU A 516 25.57 15.74 -68.28
CA GLU A 516 24.43 14.98 -67.75
C GLU A 516 24.87 13.63 -67.14
N GLU A 517 25.79 12.90 -67.79
CA GLU A 517 26.36 11.66 -67.22
C GLU A 517 27.04 11.91 -65.86
N LEU A 518 27.83 12.99 -65.76
CA LEU A 518 28.49 13.37 -64.51
C LEU A 518 27.50 13.84 -63.44
N LYS A 519 26.44 14.56 -63.80
CA LYS A 519 25.35 14.92 -62.87
C LYS A 519 24.66 13.67 -62.32
N HIS A 520 24.33 12.71 -63.17
CA HIS A 520 23.74 11.45 -62.72
C HIS A 520 24.66 10.71 -61.74
N LYS A 521 25.96 10.63 -62.03
CA LYS A 521 26.95 10.02 -61.14
C LYS A 521 27.05 10.78 -59.80
N PHE A 522 27.05 12.11 -59.85
CA PHE A 522 27.05 12.97 -58.66
C PHE A 522 25.84 12.72 -57.77
N LEU A 523 24.64 12.66 -58.35
CA LEU A 523 23.41 12.37 -57.60
C LEU A 523 23.43 10.96 -57.00
N SER A 524 23.96 9.97 -57.72
CA SER A 524 24.14 8.61 -57.21
C SER A 524 25.07 8.56 -56.00
N GLU A 525 26.22 9.24 -56.03
CA GLU A 525 27.14 9.29 -54.88
C GLU A 525 26.54 10.08 -53.70
N LYS A 526 25.73 11.10 -53.96
CA LYS A 526 24.98 11.82 -52.90
C LYS A 526 23.99 10.90 -52.19
N GLN A 527 23.26 10.08 -52.93
CA GLN A 527 22.35 9.07 -52.36
C GLN A 527 23.12 7.98 -51.60
N PHE A 528 24.25 7.53 -52.14
CA PHE A 528 25.11 6.57 -51.47
C PHE A 528 25.63 7.09 -50.12
N TYR A 529 26.00 8.38 -50.05
CA TYR A 529 26.43 9.00 -48.80
C TYR A 529 25.34 8.99 -47.71
N LEU A 530 24.07 9.22 -48.07
CA LEU A 530 22.95 9.09 -47.12
C LEU A 530 22.82 7.68 -46.56
N ILE A 531 23.00 6.65 -47.40
CA ILE A 531 22.99 5.25 -46.98
C ILE A 531 24.17 4.97 -46.02
N GLN A 532 25.34 5.53 -46.28
CA GLN A 532 26.50 5.40 -45.40
C GLN A 532 26.30 6.08 -44.04
N LEU A 533 25.67 7.25 -44.00
CA LEU A 533 25.33 7.89 -42.72
C LEU A 533 24.44 6.96 -41.87
N LYS A 534 23.45 6.31 -42.49
CA LYS A 534 22.64 5.29 -41.80
C LYS A 534 23.45 4.09 -41.32
N GLU A 535 24.36 3.60 -42.14
CA GLU A 535 25.27 2.51 -41.75
C GLU A 535 26.07 2.87 -40.50
N PHE A 536 26.68 4.06 -40.49
CA PHE A 536 27.50 4.54 -39.37
C PHE A 536 26.71 4.60 -38.06
N PHE A 537 25.44 5.00 -38.15
CA PHE A 537 24.54 5.12 -37.02
C PHE A 537 23.73 3.86 -36.73
N ASN A 538 23.99 2.74 -37.41
CA ASN A 538 23.21 1.51 -37.25
C ASN A 538 23.43 0.84 -35.88
N SER A 539 24.56 1.09 -35.21
CA SER A 539 24.82 0.61 -33.85
C SER A 539 24.05 1.40 -32.78
N SER A 540 23.72 0.75 -31.65
CA SER A 540 23.19 1.40 -30.45
C SER A 540 24.29 1.92 -29.50
N ALA A 541 25.55 1.54 -29.73
CA ALA A 541 26.69 1.94 -28.93
C ALA A 541 27.36 3.20 -29.49
N ALA A 542 27.40 4.27 -28.70
CA ALA A 542 27.94 5.56 -29.12
C ALA A 542 29.42 5.48 -29.56
N ASP A 543 30.24 4.64 -28.92
CA ASP A 543 31.64 4.43 -29.32
C ASP A 543 31.76 3.83 -30.72
N GLN A 544 30.88 2.88 -31.07
CA GLN A 544 30.88 2.24 -32.39
C GLN A 544 30.40 3.21 -33.46
N VAL A 545 29.33 3.97 -33.16
CA VAL A 545 28.81 5.03 -34.04
C VAL A 545 29.91 6.06 -34.32
N TYR A 546 30.57 6.55 -33.26
CA TYR A 546 31.66 7.52 -33.39
C TYR A 546 32.81 6.98 -34.24
N LYS A 547 33.25 5.75 -33.99
CA LYS A 547 34.33 5.12 -34.74
C LYS A 547 33.98 4.92 -36.22
N ALA A 548 32.73 4.59 -36.53
CA ALA A 548 32.27 4.41 -37.91
C ALA A 548 32.21 5.77 -38.65
N ALA A 549 31.57 6.76 -38.04
CA ALA A 549 31.39 8.08 -38.64
C ALA A 549 32.71 8.86 -38.81
N THR A 550 33.74 8.58 -37.98
CA THR A 550 35.03 9.27 -38.06
C THR A 550 36.03 8.66 -39.06
N LYS A 551 35.87 7.39 -39.43
CA LYS A 551 36.72 6.70 -40.42
C LYS A 551 36.28 6.91 -41.87
N ASN A 552 35.54 7.99 -42.13
CA ASN A 552 34.82 8.16 -43.37
C ASN A 552 35.68 8.76 -44.50
N ASP A 553 35.86 8.00 -45.57
CA ASP A 553 36.55 8.42 -46.81
C ASP A 553 35.58 8.85 -47.94
N SER A 554 34.32 9.16 -47.62
CA SER A 554 33.27 9.55 -48.59
C SER A 554 33.67 10.70 -49.52
N SER A 555 34.49 11.63 -49.03
CA SER A 555 34.98 12.77 -49.80
C SER A 555 35.76 12.33 -51.05
N ASN A 556 36.45 11.19 -51.01
CA ASN A 556 37.23 10.65 -52.14
C ASN A 556 36.37 10.37 -53.38
N ARG A 557 35.10 9.98 -53.19
CA ARG A 557 34.16 9.72 -54.30
C ARG A 557 33.81 11.02 -55.04
N PHE A 558 33.59 12.11 -54.31
CA PHE A 558 33.35 13.43 -54.91
C PHE A 558 34.62 14.03 -55.51
N ILE A 559 35.80 13.79 -54.91
CA ILE A 559 37.09 14.17 -55.50
C ILE A 559 37.28 13.48 -56.87
N ALA A 560 36.95 12.20 -56.98
CA ALA A 560 37.03 11.47 -58.24
C ALA A 560 36.11 12.07 -59.32
N ILE A 561 34.87 12.44 -58.96
CA ILE A 561 33.94 13.12 -59.89
C ILE A 561 34.50 14.48 -60.32
N LYS A 562 35.00 15.29 -59.38
CA LYS A 562 35.60 16.60 -59.66
C LYS A 562 36.76 16.46 -60.66
N ASN A 563 37.68 15.53 -60.43
CA ASN A 563 38.85 15.34 -61.29
C ASN A 563 38.45 14.85 -62.68
N ASN A 564 37.44 13.97 -62.78
CA ASN A 564 36.91 13.54 -64.07
C ASN A 564 36.29 14.72 -64.84
N ALA A 565 35.56 15.61 -64.15
CA ALA A 565 34.95 16.78 -64.78
C ALA A 565 35.99 17.81 -65.26
N LEU A 566 37.08 18.02 -64.51
CA LEU A 566 38.17 18.93 -64.89
C LEU A 566 39.08 18.38 -65.98
N GLY A 567 39.10 17.07 -66.18
CA GLY A 567 39.87 16.40 -67.23
C GLY A 567 39.17 16.37 -68.60
N ILE A 568 37.95 16.89 -68.69
CA ILE A 568 37.10 17.01 -69.89
C ILE A 568 37.05 18.48 -70.30
#